data_AF-A0A8W8NE02-F1
#
_entry.id   AF-A0A8W8NE02-F1
#
_cell.length_a   1.000
_cell.length_b   1.000
_cell.length_c   1.000
_cell.angle_alpha   90.00
_cell.angle_beta   90.00
_cell.angle_gamma   90.00
#
_symmetry.space_group_name_H-M   'P 1'
#
loop_
_entity.id
_entity.type
_entity.pdbx_description
1 polymer ?
#
loop_
_entity_poly.entity_id
_entity_poly.type
_entity_poly.pdbx_seq_one_letter_code
_entity_poly.pdbx_strand_id
1 'polypeptide(L)'
;LELSSLSFLNHDGKLKELQNLTALKKLTIRREKVNNEILLHLVKHSLRELVLYQEEELSEEDQKDLGEDFWSEVKVICPNFKTDLILRCIMILKIIFPPNMPLRYLILDFLVNVMTKGIVDHISDCYKDTLRRFTYTNSFLENQEMGDSRLPVALVSLAQKCPKLETLEYGFPLSSFSIILIAQSRKLKSFVVPSVEVSYVSDMFCDNMTSSEDEYLNFLKSAGSCRKNLEATVSHILGYQWTLLDGQLKVNERIKL
;
A
#
# COMPACT_ATOMS: atom_id res chain seq x y z
N LEU A 1 -23.72 21.67 11.99
CA LEU A 1 -23.07 21.74 10.67
C LEU A 1 -21.97 20.68 10.65
N GLU A 2 -22.34 19.44 10.32
CA GLU A 2 -21.36 18.38 10.06
C GLU A 2 -20.74 18.68 8.70
N LEU A 3 -19.48 19.13 8.68
CA LEU A 3 -18.71 19.29 7.44
C LEU A 3 -18.32 17.90 6.95
N SER A 4 -19.21 17.28 6.17
CA SER A 4 -18.95 16.04 5.45
C SER A 4 -18.25 16.35 4.11
N SER A 5 -16.99 15.94 4.01
CA SER A 5 -16.34 15.33 2.83
C SER A 5 -16.37 16.00 1.45
N LEU A 6 -16.66 17.30 1.31
CA LEU A 6 -16.13 18.02 0.15
C LEU A 6 -14.64 18.27 0.42
N SER A 7 -13.87 17.26 0.04
CA SER A 7 -12.41 17.21 0.02
C SER A 7 -11.83 18.56 -0.39
N PHE A 8 -10.91 19.10 0.42
CA PHE A 8 -10.17 20.33 0.09
C PHE A 8 -9.15 20.11 -1.05
N LEU A 9 -9.40 19.13 -1.93
CA LEU A 9 -8.56 18.82 -3.09
C LEU A 9 -8.46 20.01 -4.07
N ASN A 10 -9.39 20.97 -4.01
CA ASN A 10 -9.51 22.10 -4.94
C ASN A 10 -9.56 23.49 -4.27
N HIS A 11 -9.07 23.64 -3.03
CA HIS A 11 -9.20 24.90 -2.29
C HIS A 11 -7.83 25.48 -1.92
N ASP A 12 -7.16 26.02 -2.93
CA ASP A 12 -6.02 26.91 -2.74
C ASP A 12 -6.42 28.09 -1.84
N GLY A 13 -5.67 28.32 -0.75
CA GLY A 13 -5.79 29.50 0.10
C GLY A 13 -6.62 29.37 1.40
N LYS A 14 -7.25 28.23 1.70
CA LYS A 14 -8.13 28.07 2.89
C LYS A 14 -7.51 27.40 4.12
N LEU A 15 -6.20 27.17 4.13
CA LEU A 15 -5.47 26.55 5.24
C LEU A 15 -5.72 27.21 6.60
N LYS A 16 -5.75 28.55 6.65
CA LYS A 16 -6.01 29.30 7.89
C LYS A 16 -7.45 29.15 8.37
N GLU A 17 -8.41 28.95 7.45
CA GLU A 17 -9.81 28.70 7.81
C GLU A 17 -9.98 27.32 8.46
N LEU A 18 -9.12 26.35 8.11
CA LEU A 18 -9.13 25.02 8.75
C LEU A 18 -8.87 25.09 10.25
N GLN A 19 -8.03 26.02 10.73
CA GLN A 19 -7.78 26.17 12.18
C GLN A 19 -9.06 26.45 12.97
N ASN A 20 -10.05 27.10 12.36
CA ASN A 20 -11.33 27.39 13.00
C ASN A 20 -12.25 26.16 13.09
N LEU A 21 -11.93 25.06 12.39
CA LEU A 21 -12.73 23.83 12.35
C LEU A 21 -12.31 22.83 13.45
N THR A 22 -12.36 23.27 14.70
CA THR A 22 -11.89 22.49 15.85
C THR A 22 -12.69 21.21 16.14
N ALA A 23 -13.86 21.03 15.53
CA ALA A 23 -14.69 19.82 15.62
C ALA A 23 -14.47 18.79 14.49
N LEU A 24 -13.53 19.05 13.58
CA LEU A 24 -13.24 18.20 12.43
C LEU A 24 -12.61 16.87 12.83
N LYS A 25 -13.30 15.75 12.57
CA LYS A 25 -12.81 14.39 12.90
C LYS A 25 -11.99 13.72 11.80
N LYS A 26 -12.32 13.99 10.53
CA LYS A 26 -11.64 13.44 9.35
C LYS A 26 -11.26 14.58 8.41
N LEU A 27 -10.03 14.61 7.93
CA LEU A 27 -9.54 15.57 6.95
C LEU A 27 -9.01 14.82 5.72
N THR A 28 -9.40 15.28 4.53
CA THR A 28 -8.83 14.82 3.26
C THR A 28 -8.26 16.03 2.53
N ILE A 29 -6.96 16.00 2.27
CA ILE A 29 -6.21 17.17 1.79
C ILE A 29 -5.01 16.76 0.94
N ARG A 30 -4.61 17.67 0.04
CA ARG A 30 -3.36 17.59 -0.71
C ARG A 30 -2.16 17.76 0.24
N ARG A 31 -1.19 16.85 0.21
CA ARG A 31 -0.01 16.89 1.09
C ARG A 31 0.78 18.18 0.90
N GLU A 32 0.85 18.66 -0.34
CA GLU A 32 1.51 19.90 -0.76
C GLU A 32 0.88 21.16 -0.17
N LYS A 33 -0.29 21.02 0.45
CA LYS A 33 -1.05 22.11 1.07
C LYS A 33 -1.20 21.89 2.57
N VAL A 34 -0.34 21.10 3.21
CA VAL A 34 -0.39 20.87 4.67
C VAL A 34 0.91 21.33 5.29
N ASN A 35 0.80 22.02 6.43
CA ASN A 35 1.93 22.29 7.30
C ASN A 35 1.74 21.59 8.65
N ASN A 36 2.85 21.38 9.37
CA ASN A 36 2.85 20.69 10.66
C ASN A 36 2.02 21.44 11.73
N GLU A 37 2.10 22.77 11.77
CA GLU A 37 1.45 23.59 12.80
C GLU A 37 -0.07 23.49 12.76
N ILE A 38 -0.68 23.66 11.58
CA ILE A 38 -2.14 23.59 11.43
C ILE A 38 -2.62 22.18 11.70
N LEU A 39 -1.91 21.16 11.20
CA LEU A 39 -2.32 19.78 11.40
C LEU A 39 -2.22 19.37 12.87
N LEU A 40 -1.14 19.73 13.57
CA LEU A 40 -1.02 19.50 15.02
C LEU A 40 -2.12 20.21 15.80
N HIS A 41 -2.46 21.45 15.43
CA HIS A 41 -3.58 22.16 16.05
C HIS A 41 -4.89 21.37 15.90
N LEU A 42 -5.21 20.89 14.69
CA LEU A 42 -6.40 20.08 14.44
C LEU A 42 -6.41 18.76 15.23
N VAL A 43 -5.26 18.09 15.32
CA VAL A 43 -5.08 16.85 16.10
C VAL A 43 -5.29 17.08 17.59
N LYS A 44 -4.77 18.20 18.14
CA LYS A 44 -4.95 18.59 19.55
C LYS A 44 -6.42 18.81 19.91
N HIS A 45 -7.25 19.19 18.93
CA HIS A 45 -8.67 19.40 19.15
C HIS A 45 -9.52 18.14 18.94
N SER A 46 -9.69 17.69 17.69
CA SER A 46 -10.61 16.56 17.42
C SER A 46 -10.29 15.72 16.19
N LEU A 47 -9.27 16.07 15.41
CA LEU A 47 -8.90 15.30 14.22
C LEU A 47 -8.39 13.92 14.65
N ARG A 48 -8.98 12.88 14.08
CA ARG A 48 -8.63 11.47 14.35
C ARG A 48 -8.20 10.73 13.09
N GLU A 49 -8.65 11.16 11.91
CA GLU A 49 -8.33 10.53 10.64
C GLU A 49 -7.84 11.57 9.61
N LEU A 50 -6.75 11.25 8.91
CA LEU A 50 -6.19 12.06 7.85
C LEU A 50 -6.02 11.23 6.59
N VAL A 51 -6.46 11.76 5.46
CA VAL A 51 -6.19 11.23 4.12
C VAL A 51 -5.33 12.23 3.38
N LEU A 52 -4.09 11.85 3.10
CA LEU A 52 -3.13 12.64 2.35
C LEU A 52 -3.12 12.17 0.90
N TYR A 53 -3.34 13.12 0.00
CA TYR A 53 -3.22 12.93 -1.43
C TYR A 53 -2.00 13.68 -1.94
N GLN A 54 -1.15 13.05 -2.75
CA GLN A 54 -0.01 13.72 -3.36
C GLN A 54 0.05 13.36 -4.85
N GLU A 55 0.13 14.38 -5.68
CA GLU A 55 0.27 14.26 -7.14
C GLU A 55 1.47 15.03 -7.69
N GLU A 56 2.05 15.92 -6.87
CA GLU A 56 3.16 16.78 -7.24
C GLU A 56 4.39 16.46 -6.40
N GLU A 57 5.57 16.61 -7.02
CA GLU A 57 6.84 16.49 -6.31
C GLU A 57 7.00 17.64 -5.32
N LEU A 58 7.39 17.30 -4.10
CA LEU A 58 7.70 18.27 -3.07
C LEU A 58 9.17 18.68 -3.15
N SER A 59 9.45 19.95 -2.87
CA SER A 59 10.83 20.42 -2.66
C SER A 59 11.47 19.68 -1.48
N GLU A 60 12.80 19.65 -1.41
CA GLU A 60 13.51 19.00 -0.29
C GLU A 60 13.14 19.61 1.07
N GLU A 61 12.80 20.89 1.12
CA GLU A 61 12.36 21.57 2.33
C GLU A 61 10.96 21.09 2.74
N ASP A 62 10.02 21.04 1.80
CA ASP A 62 8.65 20.60 2.06
C ASP A 62 8.56 19.09 2.36
N GLN A 63 9.51 18.28 1.89
CA GLN A 63 9.59 16.86 2.24
C GLN A 63 9.88 16.60 3.73
N LYS A 64 10.43 17.58 4.45
CA LYS A 64 10.67 17.48 5.90
C LYS A 64 9.38 17.63 6.70
N ASP A 65 8.37 18.26 6.13
CA ASP A 65 7.06 18.33 6.75
C ASP A 65 6.42 16.95 6.84
N LEU A 66 5.72 16.74 7.95
CA LEU A 66 5.18 15.45 8.35
C LEU A 66 6.28 14.39 8.52
N GLY A 67 7.46 14.77 9.01
CA GLY A 67 8.55 13.86 9.36
C GLY A 67 8.31 13.04 10.64
N GLU A 68 9.32 12.30 11.08
CA GLU A 68 9.23 11.40 12.24
C GLU A 68 8.85 12.12 13.54
N ASP A 69 9.44 13.29 13.81
CA ASP A 69 9.16 14.07 15.03
C ASP A 69 7.69 14.50 15.09
N PHE A 70 7.14 14.94 13.96
CA PHE A 70 5.74 15.32 13.84
C PHE A 70 4.82 14.13 14.17
N TRP A 71 5.06 12.96 13.58
CA TRP A 71 4.21 11.78 13.82
C TRP A 71 4.35 11.23 15.24
N SER A 72 5.53 11.40 15.84
CA SER A 72 5.77 11.08 17.25
C SER A 72 4.90 11.95 18.16
N GLU A 73 4.83 13.27 17.90
CA GLU A 73 3.95 14.19 18.65
C GLU A 73 2.47 13.85 18.43
N VAL A 74 2.05 13.59 17.19
CA VAL A 74 0.66 13.18 16.87
C VAL A 74 0.25 11.94 17.65
N LYS A 75 1.12 10.93 17.74
CA LYS A 75 0.86 9.71 18.51
C LYS A 75 0.69 9.96 20.00
N VAL A 76 1.45 10.89 20.58
CA VAL A 76 1.31 11.27 21.99
C VAL A 76 -0.05 11.93 22.24
N ILE A 77 -0.46 12.84 21.35
CA ILE A 77 -1.73 13.56 21.48
C ILE A 77 -2.94 12.67 21.19
N CYS A 78 -2.83 11.83 20.16
CA CYS A 78 -3.89 10.97 19.67
C CYS A 78 -3.34 9.56 19.31
N PRO A 79 -3.22 8.64 20.28
CA PRO A 79 -2.65 7.31 20.05
C PRO A 79 -3.38 6.45 19.01
N ASN A 80 -4.69 6.72 18.81
CA ASN A 80 -5.54 6.01 17.85
C ASN A 80 -5.72 6.77 16.53
N PHE A 81 -4.85 7.75 16.24
CA PHE A 81 -4.89 8.50 14.99
C PHE A 81 -4.66 7.56 13.79
N LYS A 82 -5.28 7.86 12.66
CA LYS A 82 -5.15 7.05 11.44
C LYS A 82 -4.79 7.92 10.26
N THR A 83 -3.83 7.44 9.47
CA THR A 83 -3.40 8.14 8.26
C THR A 83 -3.57 7.22 7.06
N ASP A 84 -4.19 7.72 6.00
CA ASP A 84 -4.21 7.08 4.69
C ASP A 84 -3.37 7.94 3.73
N LEU A 85 -2.58 7.30 2.88
CA LEU A 85 -1.68 7.97 1.95
C LEU A 85 -1.92 7.47 0.53
N ILE A 86 -2.20 8.41 -0.38
CA ILE A 86 -2.43 8.16 -1.80
C ILE A 86 -1.40 8.97 -2.57
N LEU A 87 -0.48 8.28 -3.25
CA LEU A 87 0.62 8.89 -3.99
C LEU A 87 0.49 8.55 -5.47
N ARG A 88 0.53 9.58 -6.30
CA ARG A 88 0.43 9.48 -7.75
C ARG A 88 1.43 10.38 -8.44
N CYS A 89 1.90 9.99 -9.62
CA CYS A 89 2.77 10.80 -10.46
C CYS A 89 4.03 11.35 -9.77
N ILE A 90 4.50 10.70 -8.69
CA ILE A 90 5.70 11.09 -7.95
C ILE A 90 6.73 9.95 -7.90
N MET A 91 7.97 10.33 -7.63
CA MET A 91 9.10 9.47 -7.34
C MET A 91 9.05 9.00 -5.89
N ILE A 92 8.98 7.68 -5.71
CA ILE A 92 8.93 7.10 -4.38
C ILE A 92 10.34 6.93 -3.81
N LEU A 93 10.56 7.59 -2.67
CA LEU A 93 11.76 7.54 -1.85
C LEU A 93 11.40 7.13 -0.41
N LYS A 94 12.37 6.62 0.35
CA LYS A 94 12.13 6.20 1.75
C LYS A 94 11.67 7.34 2.66
N ILE A 95 12.12 8.56 2.41
CA ILE A 95 11.78 9.75 3.22
C ILE A 95 10.28 10.07 3.21
N ILE A 96 9.56 9.65 2.16
CA ILE A 96 8.10 9.79 2.05
C ILE A 96 7.37 8.94 3.10
N PHE A 97 8.05 7.91 3.63
CA PHE A 97 7.55 6.98 4.61
C PHE A 97 8.27 7.17 5.95
N PRO A 98 8.02 8.28 6.66
CA PRO A 98 8.63 8.52 7.96
C PRO A 98 8.17 7.46 8.97
N PRO A 99 9.05 7.05 9.90
CA PRO A 99 8.65 6.24 11.04
C PRO A 99 7.54 6.91 11.85
N ASN A 100 6.90 6.13 12.73
CA ASN A 100 5.82 6.56 13.64
C ASN A 100 4.51 7.05 13.01
N MET A 101 4.45 7.35 11.71
CA MET A 101 3.19 7.63 11.02
C MET A 101 2.24 6.43 11.20
N PRO A 102 1.00 6.62 11.71
CA PRO A 102 0.05 5.54 11.89
C PRO A 102 -0.65 5.22 10.56
N LEU A 103 0.15 4.77 9.59
CA LEU A 103 -0.28 4.51 8.21
C LEU A 103 -1.20 3.28 8.18
N ARG A 104 -2.45 3.51 7.84
CA ARG A 104 -3.50 2.51 7.70
C ARG A 104 -3.61 2.04 6.25
N TYR A 105 -3.73 2.95 5.30
CA TYR A 105 -3.83 2.62 3.87
C TYR A 105 -2.72 3.29 3.08
N LEU A 106 -2.07 2.52 2.20
CA LEU A 106 -1.10 3.03 1.24
C LEU A 106 -1.52 2.66 -0.17
N ILE A 107 -1.71 3.68 -1.01
CA ILE A 107 -2.07 3.54 -2.41
C ILE A 107 -1.04 4.25 -3.25
N LEU A 108 -0.41 3.49 -4.14
CA LEU A 108 0.66 3.91 -5.01
C LEU A 108 0.21 3.63 -6.44
N ASP A 109 -0.06 4.68 -7.18
CA ASP A 109 -0.76 4.60 -8.46
C ASP A 109 -0.08 5.54 -9.46
N PHE A 110 0.35 5.04 -10.62
CA PHE A 110 1.05 5.85 -11.62
C PHE A 110 2.33 6.55 -11.11
N LEU A 111 3.19 5.82 -10.40
CA LEU A 111 4.46 6.38 -9.92
C LEU A 111 5.44 6.72 -11.07
N VAL A 112 6.35 7.66 -10.82
CA VAL A 112 7.42 8.02 -11.77
C VAL A 112 8.49 6.92 -11.87
N ASN A 113 8.73 6.19 -10.78
CA ASN A 113 9.71 5.12 -10.70
C ASN A 113 9.10 3.78 -10.29
N VAL A 114 9.80 2.69 -10.63
CA VAL A 114 9.46 1.36 -10.10
C VAL A 114 9.87 1.28 -8.63
N MET A 115 9.01 0.68 -7.82
CA MET A 115 9.32 0.41 -6.44
C MET A 115 10.45 -0.61 -6.33
N THR A 116 11.29 -0.47 -5.32
CA THR A 116 12.36 -1.44 -5.04
C THR A 116 12.00 -2.28 -3.83
N LYS A 117 12.63 -3.46 -3.69
CA LYS A 117 12.52 -4.26 -2.46
C LYS A 117 12.83 -3.42 -1.22
N GLY A 118 13.84 -2.57 -1.29
CA GLY A 118 14.25 -1.72 -0.17
C GLY A 118 13.18 -0.74 0.31
N ILE A 119 12.28 -0.29 -0.57
CA ILE A 119 11.13 0.55 -0.22
C ILE A 119 10.04 -0.29 0.45
N VAL A 120 9.69 -1.45 -0.12
CA VAL A 120 8.68 -2.36 0.46
C VAL A 120 9.09 -2.83 1.85
N ASP A 121 10.36 -3.21 2.03
CA ASP A 121 10.90 -3.61 3.33
C ASP A 121 10.78 -2.48 4.35
N HIS A 122 11.17 -1.26 3.95
CA HIS A 122 11.06 -0.08 4.80
C HIS A 122 9.62 0.21 5.24
N ILE A 123 8.65 0.12 4.31
CA ILE A 123 7.21 0.23 4.60
C ILE A 123 6.78 -0.86 5.57
N SER A 124 7.20 -2.10 5.34
CA SER A 124 6.86 -3.25 6.19
C SER A 124 7.38 -3.04 7.61
N ASP A 125 8.61 -2.57 7.75
CA ASP A 125 9.26 -2.40 9.05
C ASP A 125 8.65 -1.21 9.83
N CYS A 126 8.35 -0.10 9.15
CA CYS A 126 7.75 1.08 9.78
C CYS A 126 6.28 0.89 10.15
N TYR A 127 5.52 0.14 9.35
CA TYR A 127 4.05 0.14 9.42
C TYR A 127 3.42 -1.24 9.66
N LYS A 128 4.21 -2.26 10.03
CA LYS A 128 3.73 -3.60 10.38
C LYS A 128 2.47 -3.60 11.27
N ASP A 129 2.44 -2.71 12.26
CA ASP A 129 1.39 -2.69 13.29
C ASP A 129 0.15 -1.89 12.88
N THR A 130 0.18 -1.15 11.78
CA THR A 130 -0.90 -0.24 11.38
C THR A 130 -1.44 -0.50 9.98
N LEU A 131 -0.61 -1.00 9.07
CA LEU A 131 -0.97 -1.16 7.66
C LEU A 131 -2.07 -2.21 7.47
N ARG A 132 -3.14 -1.79 6.81
CA ARG A 132 -4.33 -2.59 6.50
C ARG A 132 -4.58 -2.76 5.00
N ARG A 133 -4.16 -1.80 4.19
CA ARG A 133 -4.25 -1.86 2.72
C ARG A 133 -2.94 -1.44 2.10
N PHE A 134 -2.47 -2.23 1.16
CA PHE A 134 -1.37 -1.89 0.27
C PHE A 134 -1.84 -2.09 -1.17
N THR A 135 -1.83 -1.02 -1.95
CA THR A 135 -2.16 -1.04 -3.38
C THR A 135 -0.98 -0.46 -4.14
N TYR A 136 -0.45 -1.20 -5.11
CA TYR A 136 0.57 -0.71 -6.02
C TYR A 136 0.26 -1.10 -7.47
N THR A 137 0.08 -0.09 -8.32
CA THR A 137 -0.16 -0.26 -9.75
C THR A 137 0.49 0.87 -10.54
N ASN A 138 0.70 0.65 -11.83
CA ASN A 138 1.09 1.71 -12.74
C ASN A 138 0.72 1.34 -14.18
N SER A 139 -0.23 2.04 -14.79
CA SER A 139 -0.56 1.82 -16.20
C SER A 139 0.27 2.65 -17.19
N PHE A 140 1.28 3.43 -16.74
CA PHE A 140 2.25 4.07 -17.65
C PHE A 140 3.51 3.22 -17.90
N LEU A 141 3.74 2.14 -17.14
CA LEU A 141 4.96 1.34 -17.23
C LEU A 141 4.84 0.13 -18.17
N GLU A 142 3.96 0.19 -19.18
CA GLU A 142 3.65 -0.90 -20.14
C GLU A 142 4.87 -1.50 -20.88
N ASN A 143 6.10 -1.03 -20.66
CA ASN A 143 7.31 -1.55 -21.30
C ASN A 143 8.57 -1.59 -20.40
N GLN A 144 8.46 -1.51 -19.06
CA GLN A 144 9.67 -1.63 -18.22
C GLN A 144 9.98 -3.10 -17.91
N GLU A 145 10.78 -3.70 -18.79
CA GLU A 145 11.43 -5.02 -18.64
C GLU A 145 12.36 -5.15 -17.39
N MET A 146 12.41 -4.16 -16.50
CA MET A 146 13.43 -4.04 -15.44
C MET A 146 12.83 -3.61 -14.10
N GLY A 147 11.73 -4.24 -13.66
CA GLY A 147 11.33 -4.16 -12.26
C GLY A 147 12.36 -4.84 -11.34
N ASP A 148 12.45 -4.43 -10.07
CA ASP A 148 13.30 -5.14 -9.10
C ASP A 148 12.78 -6.58 -8.93
N SER A 149 13.53 -7.55 -9.44
CA SER A 149 13.15 -8.98 -9.45
C SER A 149 12.91 -9.56 -8.06
N ARG A 150 13.30 -8.84 -7.01
CA ARG A 150 13.11 -9.23 -5.61
C ARG A 150 11.84 -8.63 -5.00
N LEU A 151 11.07 -7.84 -5.75
CA LEU A 151 9.77 -7.32 -5.30
C LEU A 151 8.78 -8.41 -4.88
N PRO A 152 8.62 -9.54 -5.61
CA PRO A 152 7.70 -10.59 -5.19
C PRO A 152 8.05 -11.12 -3.79
N VAL A 153 9.34 -11.33 -3.51
CA VAL A 153 9.84 -11.72 -2.18
C VAL A 153 9.52 -10.66 -1.13
N ALA A 154 9.66 -9.37 -1.47
CA ALA A 154 9.33 -8.27 -0.58
C ALA A 154 7.83 -8.20 -0.26
N LEU A 155 6.96 -8.51 -1.23
CA LEU A 155 5.50 -8.58 -1.02
C LEU A 155 5.09 -9.75 -0.12
N VAL A 156 5.75 -10.92 -0.27
CA VAL A 156 5.56 -12.04 0.66
C VAL A 156 5.95 -11.61 2.07
N SER A 157 7.13 -10.98 2.22
CA SER A 157 7.62 -10.44 3.50
C SER A 157 6.66 -9.41 4.10
N LEU A 158 6.12 -8.49 3.29
CA LEU A 158 5.10 -7.52 3.71
C LEU A 158 3.87 -8.22 4.30
N ALA A 159 3.31 -9.22 3.60
CA ALA A 159 2.15 -9.99 4.06
C ALA A 159 2.42 -10.75 5.38
N GLN A 160 3.63 -11.29 5.53
CA GLN A 160 4.07 -11.96 6.75
C GLN A 160 4.22 -10.99 7.92
N LYS A 161 4.93 -9.87 7.71
CA LYS A 161 5.26 -8.88 8.74
C LYS A 161 4.09 -8.03 9.20
N CYS A 162 3.08 -7.80 8.34
CA CYS A 162 1.95 -6.91 8.63
C CYS A 162 0.71 -7.69 9.11
N PRO A 163 0.53 -7.94 10.42
CA PRO A 163 -0.58 -8.75 10.94
C PRO A 163 -1.98 -8.20 10.63
N LYS A 164 -2.10 -6.88 10.46
CA LYS A 164 -3.38 -6.21 10.19
C LYS A 164 -3.66 -6.01 8.71
N LEU A 165 -2.80 -6.51 7.81
CA LEU A 165 -3.01 -6.38 6.38
C LEU A 165 -4.25 -7.17 5.96
N GLU A 166 -5.26 -6.46 5.45
CA GLU A 166 -6.54 -7.02 5.01
C GLU A 166 -6.68 -6.96 3.48
N THR A 167 -6.01 -6.01 2.82
CA THR A 167 -6.13 -5.79 1.38
C THR A 167 -4.76 -5.65 0.75
N LEU A 168 -4.51 -6.45 -0.28
CA LEU A 168 -3.34 -6.35 -1.14
C LEU A 168 -3.79 -6.29 -2.60
N GLU A 169 -3.40 -5.26 -3.32
CA GLU A 169 -3.69 -5.10 -4.74
C GLU A 169 -2.38 -4.78 -5.47
N TYR A 170 -2.02 -5.59 -6.46
CA TYR A 170 -0.74 -5.46 -7.14
C TYR A 170 -0.93 -5.61 -8.65
N GLY A 171 -0.52 -4.61 -9.40
CA GLY A 171 -0.73 -4.50 -10.84
C GLY A 171 0.54 -4.65 -11.68
N PHE A 172 1.48 -5.50 -11.26
CA PHE A 172 2.72 -5.80 -11.97
C PHE A 172 2.99 -7.31 -11.99
N PRO A 173 3.97 -7.79 -12.77
CA PRO A 173 4.18 -9.22 -12.93
C PRO A 173 4.43 -9.96 -11.62
N LEU A 174 3.71 -11.07 -11.41
CA LEU A 174 3.91 -12.02 -10.31
C LEU A 174 3.86 -13.45 -10.82
N SER A 175 4.73 -14.30 -10.28
CA SER A 175 4.59 -15.74 -10.46
C SER A 175 3.38 -16.27 -9.70
N SER A 176 2.79 -17.34 -10.22
CA SER A 176 1.76 -18.11 -9.52
C SER A 176 2.24 -18.57 -8.13
N PHE A 177 3.54 -18.81 -7.96
CA PHE A 177 4.13 -19.22 -6.68
C PHE A 177 4.10 -18.08 -5.68
N SER A 178 4.52 -16.88 -6.08
CA SER A 178 4.47 -15.68 -5.23
C SER A 178 3.02 -15.39 -4.79
N ILE A 179 2.05 -15.54 -5.70
CA ILE A 179 0.62 -15.38 -5.40
C ILE A 179 0.18 -16.38 -4.31
N ILE A 180 0.53 -17.66 -4.45
CA ILE A 180 0.22 -18.70 -3.45
C ILE A 180 0.89 -18.38 -2.11
N LEU A 181 2.17 -18.00 -2.11
CA LEU A 181 2.94 -17.67 -0.90
C LEU A 181 2.35 -16.46 -0.17
N ILE A 182 1.93 -15.43 -0.89
CA ILE A 182 1.22 -14.28 -0.32
C ILE A 182 -0.08 -14.73 0.35
N ALA A 183 -0.89 -15.54 -0.34
CA ALA A 183 -2.15 -16.05 0.19
C ALA A 183 -1.93 -16.90 1.47
N GLN A 184 -0.88 -17.70 1.52
CA GLN A 184 -0.52 -18.50 2.70
C GLN A 184 -0.01 -17.63 3.86
N SER A 185 0.65 -16.51 3.54
CA SER A 185 1.25 -15.62 4.53
C SER A 185 0.21 -14.79 5.30
N ARG A 186 -0.93 -14.49 4.69
CA ARG A 186 -1.98 -13.66 5.31
C ARG A 186 -3.36 -14.01 4.78
N LYS A 187 -4.32 -14.17 5.69
CA LYS A 187 -5.77 -14.25 5.36
C LYS A 187 -6.30 -12.87 4.94
N LEU A 188 -5.92 -12.44 3.75
CA LEU A 188 -6.37 -11.18 3.15
C LEU A 188 -7.89 -11.26 2.89
N LYS A 189 -8.64 -10.21 3.22
CA LYS A 189 -10.07 -10.09 2.87
C LYS A 189 -10.26 -9.74 1.39
N SER A 190 -9.27 -9.09 0.79
CA SER A 190 -9.25 -8.73 -0.63
C SER A 190 -7.83 -8.87 -1.15
N PHE A 191 -7.62 -9.80 -2.07
CA PHE A 191 -6.36 -9.95 -2.79
C PHE A 191 -6.63 -9.79 -4.29
N VAL A 192 -5.90 -8.91 -4.97
CA VAL A 192 -6.22 -8.55 -6.36
C VAL A 192 -4.95 -8.55 -7.18
N VAL A 193 -4.94 -9.38 -8.21
CA VAL A 193 -3.86 -9.49 -9.20
C VAL A 193 -4.52 -9.58 -10.58
N PRO A 194 -4.16 -8.70 -11.53
CA PRO A 194 -4.61 -8.81 -12.92
C PRO A 194 -4.14 -10.10 -13.57
N SER A 195 -4.99 -10.73 -14.38
CA SER A 195 -4.66 -11.99 -15.05
C SER A 195 -3.49 -11.86 -16.02
N VAL A 196 -3.32 -10.66 -16.62
CA VAL A 196 -2.25 -10.35 -17.58
C VAL A 196 -0.87 -10.27 -16.92
N GLU A 197 -0.82 -10.09 -15.61
CA GLU A 197 0.42 -9.97 -14.84
C GLU A 197 0.88 -11.32 -14.26
N VAL A 198 0.15 -12.42 -14.51
CA VAL A 198 0.48 -13.72 -13.90
C VAL A 198 1.38 -14.54 -14.81
N SER A 199 2.55 -14.91 -14.29
CA SER A 199 3.40 -15.96 -14.89
C SER A 199 3.15 -17.30 -14.22
N TYR A 200 2.94 -18.35 -15.03
CA TYR A 200 2.81 -19.74 -14.58
C TYR A 200 4.13 -20.52 -14.66
N VAL A 201 5.23 -19.82 -14.95
CA VAL A 201 6.57 -20.40 -14.95
C VAL A 201 7.13 -20.38 -13.54
N SER A 202 7.73 -21.49 -13.11
CA SER A 202 8.44 -21.58 -11.83
C SER A 202 9.60 -20.58 -11.80
N ASP A 203 9.53 -19.60 -10.92
CA ASP A 203 10.56 -18.58 -10.67
C ASP A 203 11.51 -18.96 -9.52
N MET A 204 11.16 -20.00 -8.75
CA MET A 204 11.98 -20.54 -7.67
C MET A 204 13.03 -21.50 -8.23
N PHE A 205 14.29 -21.06 -8.26
CA PHE A 205 15.46 -21.92 -8.49
C PHE A 205 16.01 -22.35 -7.13
N CYS A 206 16.09 -23.66 -6.88
CA CYS A 206 16.68 -24.20 -5.67
C CYS A 206 17.63 -25.35 -6.03
N ASP A 207 18.93 -25.05 -6.02
CA ASP A 207 19.97 -26.07 -6.05
C ASP A 207 20.19 -26.55 -4.61
N ASN A 208 19.96 -27.85 -4.36
CA ASN A 208 20.12 -28.57 -3.07
C ASN A 208 18.93 -28.49 -2.08
N MET A 209 17.75 -28.95 -2.51
CA MET A 209 16.58 -29.09 -1.61
C MET A 209 16.65 -30.36 -0.74
N THR A 210 16.07 -30.26 0.45
CA THR A 210 15.69 -31.42 1.27
C THR A 210 14.40 -32.07 0.75
N SER A 211 14.13 -33.32 1.12
CA SER A 211 12.92 -34.05 0.65
C SER A 211 11.60 -33.35 1.02
N SER A 212 11.55 -32.64 2.16
CA SER A 212 10.37 -31.86 2.57
C SER A 212 10.17 -30.61 1.70
N GLU A 213 11.25 -30.00 1.24
CA GLU A 213 11.18 -28.83 0.36
C GLU A 213 10.79 -29.23 -1.06
N ASP A 214 11.19 -30.41 -1.51
CA ASP A 214 10.76 -30.99 -2.79
C ASP A 214 9.26 -31.25 -2.83
N GLU A 215 8.67 -31.82 -1.76
CA GLU A 215 7.22 -32.02 -1.66
C GLU A 215 6.46 -30.70 -1.75
N TYR A 216 6.92 -29.68 -1.03
CA TYR A 216 6.32 -28.36 -1.05
C TYR A 216 6.48 -27.68 -2.41
N LEU A 217 7.64 -27.81 -3.06
CA LEU A 217 7.87 -27.31 -4.39
C LEU A 217 6.98 -28.00 -5.42
N ASN A 218 6.77 -29.31 -5.29
CA ASN A 218 5.85 -30.07 -6.14
C ASN A 218 4.40 -29.63 -5.94
N PHE A 219 4.00 -29.33 -4.69
CA PHE A 219 2.71 -28.70 -4.41
C PHE A 219 2.58 -27.36 -5.14
N LEU A 220 3.57 -26.47 -5.03
CA LEU A 220 3.54 -25.16 -5.70
C LEU A 220 3.48 -25.29 -7.22
N LYS A 221 4.26 -26.21 -7.81
CA LYS A 221 4.22 -26.52 -9.25
C LYS A 221 2.83 -26.97 -9.69
N SER A 222 2.20 -27.88 -8.94
CA SER A 222 0.87 -28.39 -9.25
C SER A 222 -0.20 -27.30 -9.11
N ALA A 223 -0.21 -26.60 -7.97
CA ALA A 223 -1.17 -25.55 -7.66
C ALA A 223 -1.04 -24.34 -8.61
N GLY A 224 0.18 -23.95 -8.96
CA GLY A 224 0.49 -22.80 -9.80
C GLY A 224 0.63 -23.10 -11.29
N SER A 225 0.28 -24.31 -11.75
CA SER A 225 0.51 -24.76 -13.13
C SER A 225 -0.37 -24.07 -14.18
N CYS A 226 -1.57 -23.62 -13.80
CA CYS A 226 -2.49 -22.91 -14.70
C CYS A 226 -3.47 -22.05 -13.89
N ARG A 227 -4.20 -21.16 -14.59
CA ARG A 227 -5.19 -20.25 -14.00
C ARG A 227 -6.18 -20.97 -13.09
N LYS A 228 -6.78 -22.05 -13.58
CA LYS A 228 -7.81 -22.81 -12.85
C LYS A 228 -7.28 -23.38 -11.53
N ASN A 229 -6.09 -23.96 -11.55
CA ASN A 229 -5.49 -24.54 -10.35
C ASN A 229 -5.09 -23.44 -9.37
N LEU A 230 -4.50 -22.35 -9.86
CA LEU A 230 -4.11 -21.21 -9.05
C LEU A 230 -5.32 -20.61 -8.32
N GLU A 231 -6.39 -20.29 -9.06
CA GLU A 231 -7.61 -19.72 -8.50
C GLU A 231 -8.26 -20.64 -7.47
N ALA A 232 -8.33 -21.94 -7.74
CA ALA A 232 -8.87 -22.93 -6.82
C ALA A 232 -8.04 -23.03 -5.52
N THR A 233 -6.71 -23.09 -5.65
CA THR A 233 -5.81 -23.16 -4.50
C THR A 233 -5.85 -21.89 -3.65
N VAL A 234 -5.77 -20.72 -4.29
CA VAL A 234 -5.82 -19.43 -3.57
C VAL A 234 -7.18 -19.22 -2.90
N SER A 235 -8.28 -19.57 -3.59
CA SER A 235 -9.62 -19.55 -2.99
C SER A 235 -9.70 -20.42 -1.73
N HIS A 236 -9.13 -21.62 -1.79
CA HIS A 236 -9.09 -22.53 -0.64
C HIS A 236 -8.28 -21.96 0.52
N ILE A 237 -7.10 -21.39 0.25
CA ILE A 237 -6.22 -20.80 1.28
C ILE A 237 -6.90 -19.59 1.94
N LEU A 238 -7.51 -18.71 1.15
CA LEU A 238 -8.11 -17.47 1.65
C LEU A 238 -9.49 -17.69 2.29
N GLY A 239 -10.18 -18.79 1.95
CA GLY A 239 -11.49 -19.14 2.49
C GLY A 239 -12.67 -18.41 1.82
N TYR A 240 -12.47 -17.84 0.63
CA TYR A 240 -13.53 -17.26 -0.20
C TYR A 240 -13.24 -17.51 -1.68
N GLN A 241 -14.25 -17.36 -2.53
CA GLN A 241 -14.07 -17.49 -3.97
C GLN A 241 -13.21 -16.35 -4.50
N TRP A 242 -11.96 -16.66 -4.82
CA TRP A 242 -10.98 -15.74 -5.37
C TRP A 242 -10.73 -16.05 -6.84
N THR A 243 -10.68 -15.01 -7.66
CA THR A 243 -10.38 -15.10 -9.09
C THR A 243 -9.41 -13.99 -9.48
N LEU A 244 -8.62 -14.23 -10.53
CA LEU A 244 -7.82 -13.17 -11.13
C LEU A 244 -8.72 -12.07 -11.68
N LEU A 245 -8.23 -10.83 -11.62
CA LEU A 245 -8.93 -9.70 -12.21
C LEU A 245 -8.76 -9.74 -13.74
N ASP A 246 -9.87 -9.82 -14.47
CA ASP A 246 -9.83 -9.69 -15.92
C ASP A 246 -9.66 -8.20 -16.29
N GLY A 247 -8.55 -7.88 -16.97
CA GLY A 247 -8.18 -6.52 -17.35
C GLY A 247 -7.24 -5.81 -16.37
N GLN A 248 -6.99 -4.52 -16.59
CA GLN A 248 -6.05 -3.73 -15.79
C GLN A 248 -6.62 -3.36 -14.41
N LEU A 249 -5.74 -3.27 -13.41
CA LEU A 249 -6.10 -2.80 -12.07
C LEU A 249 -6.33 -1.29 -12.08
N LYS A 250 -7.59 -0.85 -12.04
CA LYS A 250 -7.95 0.57 -11.95
C LYS A 250 -8.20 0.99 -10.50
N VAL A 251 -7.31 1.83 -9.97
CA VAL A 251 -7.38 2.30 -8.58
C VAL A 251 -8.57 3.22 -8.32
N ASN A 252 -8.90 4.13 -9.25
CA ASN A 252 -9.97 5.11 -9.08
C ASN A 252 -11.36 4.47 -8.89
N GLU A 253 -11.58 3.26 -9.40
CA GLU A 253 -12.83 2.51 -9.23
C GLU A 253 -12.90 1.81 -7.86
N ARG A 254 -11.78 1.78 -7.12
CA ARG A 254 -11.58 0.99 -5.88
C ARG A 254 -11.24 1.85 -4.66
N ILE A 255 -11.06 3.15 -4.82
CA ILE A 255 -11.00 4.12 -3.73
C ILE A 255 -12.41 4.67 -3.53
N LYS A 256 -13.10 4.23 -2.47
CA LYS A 256 -14.27 4.95 -1.96
C LYS A 256 -13.75 6.09 -1.07
N LEU A 257 -13.59 7.29 -1.64
CA LEU A 257 -13.25 8.50 -0.89
C LEU A 257 -14.41 8.93 0.02
#